data_AF-A0A3B0KKH2-F1
#
_entry.id   AF-A0A3B0KKH2-F1
#
_cell.length_a   1.000
_cell.length_b   1.000
_cell.length_c   1.000
_cell.angle_alpha   90.00
_cell.angle_beta   90.00
_cell.angle_gamma   90.00
#
_symmetry.space_group_name_H-M   'P 1'
#
loop_
_entity.id
_entity.type
_entity.pdbx_description
1 polymer ?
#
loop_
_entity_poly.entity_id
_entity_poly.type
_entity_poly.pdbx_seq_one_letter_code
_entity_poly.pdbx_strand_id
1 'polypeptide(L)'
;MQMSQFKAAHRQLGLHHDTADEHQSSKSFDLIRAPASILPTTGATATPMGGCQFLFLLGLLCLCITLERCQAECRVEPARDCESICNANGKNCTIRALVLLPDDNMYQASLPRVLPILKVAEQQIRSKALIPPHIDFEWLAHDTKCDASLGVIKAMDGIIKQCAQVIFGPVCDYSLAAVSRITKYFNSQGTPLISVGGSTYDFEQKKTDCNDEFYMLLRTGMVSFETISELTINVMKRHNWSHSIFYYERDGQRSVAGMHTCFLMMKSLGKQMRNENMTFAQFPLEPHLKNRTEEMRREIGNKHSSLAAKVKYIVKSKMN
;
A
#
# COMPACT_ATOMS: atom_id res chain seq x y z
N MET A 1 -35.79 42.88 18.49
CA MET A 1 -34.75 43.81 18.98
C MET A 1 -33.54 42.96 19.35
N GLN A 2 -32.33 43.15 18.85
CA GLN A 2 -31.79 44.19 17.99
C GLN A 2 -30.50 43.62 17.37
N MET A 3 -30.37 43.79 16.06
CA MET A 3 -29.14 43.69 15.29
C MET A 3 -28.16 44.82 15.68
N SER A 4 -26.85 44.56 15.67
CA SER A 4 -25.80 45.52 15.20
C SER A 4 -24.44 44.80 15.18
N GLN A 5 -23.91 44.34 14.04
CA GLN A 5 -23.10 45.06 13.03
C GLN A 5 -21.97 45.97 13.56
N PHE A 6 -20.72 45.60 13.25
CA PHE A 6 -19.59 46.48 12.88
C PHE A 6 -18.56 45.57 12.18
N LYS A 7 -18.42 45.54 10.85
CA LYS A 7 -17.80 46.47 9.87
C LYS A 7 -16.41 45.97 9.42
N ALA A 8 -16.24 46.01 8.11
CA ALA A 8 -15.16 45.48 7.31
C ALA A 8 -13.83 46.24 7.45
N ALA A 9 -12.72 45.54 7.20
CA ALA A 9 -11.47 46.12 6.74
C ALA A 9 -10.79 45.21 5.72
N HIS A 10 -10.56 45.76 4.53
CA HIS A 10 -9.75 45.24 3.44
C HIS A 10 -8.32 44.89 3.89
N ARG A 11 -7.75 43.80 3.34
CA ARG A 11 -6.40 43.85 2.78
C ARG A 11 -6.22 42.86 1.62
N GLN A 12 -5.71 43.43 0.55
CA GLN A 12 -5.31 42.84 -0.72
C GLN A 12 -3.92 42.17 -0.63
N LEU A 13 -3.68 41.30 -1.61
CA LEU A 13 -2.39 40.98 -2.25
C LEU A 13 -1.41 40.04 -1.51
N GLY A 14 -0.97 39.02 -2.26
CA GLY A 14 0.15 38.15 -1.88
C GLY A 14 0.28 36.92 -2.76
N LEU A 15 0.35 37.09 -4.09
CA LEU A 15 1.02 36.13 -4.97
C LEU A 15 2.49 36.09 -4.54
N HIS A 16 2.94 35.00 -3.92
CA HIS A 16 4.37 34.76 -3.73
C HIS A 16 4.89 33.89 -4.87
N HIS A 17 5.50 34.59 -5.83
CA HIS A 17 6.60 34.11 -6.64
C HIS A 17 7.84 34.13 -5.73
N ASP A 18 8.42 32.98 -5.44
CA ASP A 18 9.80 32.90 -4.95
C ASP A 18 10.62 32.16 -6.00
N THR A 19 11.29 32.94 -6.84
CA THR A 19 12.54 32.58 -7.51
C THR A 19 13.69 32.96 -6.59
N ALA A 20 14.49 31.98 -6.18
CA ALA A 20 15.87 32.22 -5.80
C ALA A 20 16.68 30.96 -6.13
N ASP A 21 17.63 31.17 -7.03
CA ASP A 21 18.65 30.25 -7.50
C ASP A 21 19.50 29.71 -6.34
N GLU A 22 19.66 28.38 -6.30
CA GLU A 22 20.92 27.78 -5.86
C GLU A 22 21.48 26.93 -6.99
N HIS A 23 22.51 27.49 -7.62
CA HIS A 23 23.44 26.78 -8.48
C HIS A 23 24.15 25.69 -7.67
N GLN A 24 23.82 24.42 -7.90
CA GLN A 24 24.81 23.37 -7.73
C GLN A 24 24.65 22.24 -8.76
N SER A 25 25.42 22.42 -9.83
CA SER A 25 26.12 21.42 -10.63
C SER A 25 25.61 19.98 -10.55
N SER A 26 24.89 19.62 -11.62
CA SER A 26 24.80 18.28 -12.19
C SER A 26 26.12 17.51 -12.08
N LYS A 27 26.12 16.42 -11.32
CA LYS A 27 27.02 15.28 -11.56
C LYS A 27 26.19 14.03 -11.77
N SER A 28 26.04 13.70 -13.05
CA SER A 28 25.84 12.37 -13.58
C SER A 28 26.70 11.37 -12.78
N PHE A 29 26.07 10.46 -12.04
CA PHE A 29 26.74 9.22 -11.68
C PHE A 29 26.44 8.22 -12.79
N ASP A 30 27.27 8.34 -13.82
CA ASP A 30 27.39 7.36 -14.87
C ASP A 30 27.64 5.98 -14.26
N LEU A 31 26.82 5.04 -14.70
CA LEU A 31 27.00 3.61 -14.57
C LEU A 31 28.40 3.26 -15.08
N ILE A 32 29.34 3.03 -14.16
CA ILE A 32 30.60 2.38 -14.49
C ILE A 32 30.28 0.91 -14.78
N ARG A 33 30.05 0.65 -16.06
CA ARG A 33 30.26 -0.64 -16.73
C ARG A 33 31.71 -1.06 -16.49
N ALA A 34 31.92 -2.00 -15.58
CA ALA A 34 33.20 -2.67 -15.44
C ALA A 34 33.49 -3.47 -16.74
N PRO A 35 34.70 -3.35 -17.32
CA PRO A 35 35.06 -4.05 -18.54
C PRO A 35 35.25 -5.55 -18.28
N ALA A 36 34.85 -6.37 -19.26
CA ALA A 36 35.22 -7.77 -19.33
C ALA A 36 36.74 -7.89 -19.52
N SER A 37 37.45 -8.25 -18.45
CA SER A 37 38.86 -8.64 -18.50
C SER A 37 38.95 -10.16 -18.69
N ILE A 38 39.48 -10.53 -19.85
CA ILE A 38 39.94 -11.87 -20.20
C ILE A 38 41.08 -12.24 -19.25
N LEU A 39 40.92 -13.32 -18.47
CA LEU A 39 41.98 -13.86 -17.62
C LEU A 39 42.81 -14.89 -18.40
N PRO A 40 44.16 -14.86 -18.33
CA PRO A 40 45.01 -15.83 -19.01
C PRO A 40 44.87 -17.22 -18.38
N THR A 41 44.86 -18.25 -19.23
CA THR A 41 45.13 -19.62 -18.83
C THR A 41 46.60 -19.75 -18.44
N THR A 42 46.89 -19.80 -17.14
CA THR A 42 48.16 -20.33 -16.62
C THR A 42 47.87 -21.38 -15.54
N GLY A 43 48.46 -22.56 -15.72
CA GLY A 43 48.19 -23.75 -14.90
C GLY A 43 48.58 -23.54 -13.44
N ALA A 44 47.64 -23.80 -12.54
CA ALA A 44 47.90 -23.87 -11.11
C ALA A 44 48.29 -25.31 -10.74
N THR A 45 49.58 -25.51 -10.43
CA THR A 45 50.05 -26.66 -9.69
C THR A 45 49.50 -26.60 -8.26
N ALA A 46 48.74 -27.61 -7.86
CA ALA A 46 48.19 -27.75 -6.51
C ALA A 46 49.32 -27.89 -5.47
N THR A 47 49.48 -26.90 -4.60
CA THR A 47 50.21 -27.04 -3.33
C THR A 47 49.21 -27.25 -2.19
N PRO A 48 49.48 -28.13 -1.22
CA PRO A 48 48.51 -28.47 -0.19
C PRO A 48 48.37 -27.32 0.82
N MET A 49 47.16 -26.78 0.91
CA MET A 49 46.78 -25.79 1.92
C MET A 49 46.91 -26.41 3.33
N GLY A 50 47.70 -25.78 4.19
CA GLY A 50 47.84 -26.19 5.59
C GLY A 50 46.52 -25.99 6.36
N GLY A 51 46.14 -26.97 7.18
CA GLY A 51 44.83 -27.02 7.87
C GLY A 51 44.49 -25.80 8.73
N CYS A 52 45.48 -24.99 9.12
CA CYS A 52 45.26 -23.77 9.89
C CYS A 52 44.60 -22.64 9.07
N GLN A 53 44.91 -22.52 7.77
CA GLN A 53 44.27 -21.53 6.90
C GLN A 53 42.82 -21.91 6.55
N PHE A 54 42.55 -23.21 6.46
CA PHE A 54 41.20 -23.73 6.22
C PHE A 54 40.28 -23.48 7.42
N LEU A 55 40.79 -23.63 8.64
CA LEU A 55 40.05 -23.35 9.88
C LEU A 55 39.73 -21.85 10.07
N PHE A 56 40.65 -20.95 9.68
CA PHE A 56 40.41 -19.51 9.74
C PHE A 56 39.38 -19.04 8.71
N LEU A 57 39.45 -19.58 7.49
CA LEU A 57 38.44 -19.35 6.46
C LEU A 57 37.09 -19.94 6.87
N LEU A 58 37.04 -21.14 7.45
CA LEU A 58 35.80 -21.70 8.00
C LEU A 58 35.25 -20.85 9.15
N GLY A 59 36.11 -20.31 10.02
CA GLY A 59 35.74 -19.45 11.14
C GLY A 59 35.14 -18.11 10.68
N LEU A 60 35.75 -17.46 9.69
CA LEU A 60 35.23 -16.25 9.06
C LEU A 60 33.95 -16.53 8.26
N LEU A 61 33.88 -17.65 7.55
CA LEU A 61 32.65 -18.08 6.88
C LEU A 61 31.56 -18.34 7.93
N CYS A 62 31.87 -18.98 9.05
CA CYS A 62 30.93 -19.22 10.16
C CYS A 62 30.49 -17.91 10.82
N LEU A 63 31.37 -16.91 10.92
CA LEU A 63 31.06 -15.56 11.42
C LEU A 63 30.21 -14.73 10.43
N CYS A 64 30.36 -14.96 9.13
CA CYS A 64 29.49 -14.40 8.09
C CYS A 64 28.15 -15.17 7.98
N ILE A 65 28.13 -16.45 8.35
CA ILE A 65 26.93 -17.32 8.43
C ILE A 65 26.20 -17.16 9.76
N THR A 66 26.82 -16.55 10.79
CA THR A 66 26.09 -15.92 11.89
C THR A 66 25.41 -14.66 11.38
N LEU A 67 24.41 -14.89 10.53
CA LEU A 67 23.09 -14.32 10.63
C LEU A 67 23.16 -12.83 10.94
N GLU A 68 23.05 -12.00 9.90
CA GLU A 68 22.09 -10.91 10.02
C GLU A 68 20.80 -11.57 10.51
N ARG A 69 20.62 -11.63 11.84
CA ARG A 69 19.31 -11.81 12.43
C ARG A 69 18.52 -10.70 11.78
N CYS A 70 17.62 -11.04 10.87
CA CYS A 70 16.53 -10.16 10.51
C CYS A 70 15.79 -9.88 11.82
N GLN A 71 16.25 -8.89 12.58
CA GLN A 71 15.49 -8.34 13.68
C GLN A 71 14.35 -7.59 13.00
N ALA A 72 13.22 -8.28 12.86
CA ALA A 72 11.95 -7.68 12.46
C ALA A 72 11.35 -6.82 13.61
N GLU A 73 12.07 -6.68 14.73
CA GLU A 73 11.70 -5.91 15.90
C GLU A 73 11.82 -4.41 15.62
N CYS A 74 10.69 -3.76 15.34
CA CYS A 74 10.65 -2.30 15.20
C CYS A 74 10.46 -1.57 16.54
N ARG A 75 10.26 -2.32 17.62
CA ARG A 75 10.18 -1.86 19.02
C ARG A 75 10.60 -3.02 19.92
N VAL A 76 11.39 -2.70 20.94
CA VAL A 76 11.75 -3.67 21.97
C VAL A 76 10.55 -3.85 22.91
N GLU A 77 9.90 -5.01 22.83
CA GLU A 77 8.86 -5.45 23.75
C GLU A 77 9.09 -6.93 24.12
N PRO A 78 9.02 -7.30 25.42
CA PRO A 78 9.10 -8.70 25.81
C PRO A 78 7.92 -9.48 25.21
N ALA A 79 8.20 -10.69 24.73
CA ALA A 79 7.16 -11.59 24.25
C ALA A 79 6.18 -11.90 25.37
N ARG A 80 4.88 -11.68 25.11
CA ARG A 80 3.81 -12.07 26.04
C ARG A 80 3.56 -13.56 25.94
N ASP A 81 3.18 -14.20 27.05
CA ASP A 81 2.86 -15.64 27.07
C ASP A 81 1.83 -16.02 26.00
N CYS A 82 0.88 -15.12 25.75
CA CYS A 82 -0.17 -15.33 24.76
C CYS A 82 0.27 -15.13 23.30
N GLU A 83 1.51 -14.76 23.01
CA GLU A 83 2.04 -14.75 21.64
C GLU A 83 2.40 -16.16 21.16
N SER A 84 2.65 -17.08 22.09
CA SER A 84 2.83 -18.49 21.77
C SER A 84 1.56 -19.07 21.14
N ILE A 85 1.74 -19.85 20.06
CA ILE A 85 0.64 -20.55 19.38
C ILE A 85 0.12 -21.68 20.28
N CYS A 86 1.03 -22.38 20.95
CA CYS A 86 0.72 -23.49 21.82
C CYS A 86 0.80 -23.07 23.29
N ASN A 87 -0.12 -23.59 24.10
CA ASN A 87 -0.03 -23.43 25.56
C ASN A 87 1.27 -24.04 26.12
N ALA A 88 1.60 -23.73 27.38
CA ALA A 88 2.81 -24.23 28.05
C ALA A 88 2.95 -25.76 28.05
N ASN A 89 1.85 -26.49 27.90
CA ASN A 89 1.82 -27.96 27.85
C ASN A 89 1.98 -28.52 26.42
N GLY A 90 2.02 -27.68 25.39
CA GLY A 90 2.14 -28.07 23.98
C GLY A 90 0.94 -28.82 23.39
N LYS A 91 -0.19 -28.90 24.12
CA LYS A 91 -1.33 -29.75 23.74
C LYS A 91 -2.43 -29.00 22.99
N ASN A 92 -2.59 -27.71 23.26
CA ASN A 92 -3.59 -26.86 22.59
C ASN A 92 -2.85 -25.77 21.84
N CYS A 93 -2.85 -25.86 20.51
CA CYS A 93 -2.19 -24.93 19.62
C CYS A 93 -3.24 -24.19 18.79
N THR A 94 -3.33 -22.88 18.93
CA THR A 94 -4.35 -22.08 18.24
C THR A 94 -3.74 -20.79 17.69
N ILE A 95 -3.93 -20.58 16.39
CA ILE A 95 -3.63 -19.33 15.71
C ILE A 95 -4.86 -18.44 15.81
N ARG A 96 -4.75 -17.34 16.56
CA ARG A 96 -5.78 -16.30 16.66
C ARG A 96 -5.57 -15.30 15.54
N ALA A 97 -6.41 -15.40 14.53
CA ALA A 97 -6.40 -14.56 13.35
C ALA A 97 -7.46 -13.47 13.49
N LEU A 98 -7.01 -12.22 13.64
CA LEU A 98 -7.89 -11.07 13.69
C LEU A 98 -8.39 -10.75 12.29
N VAL A 99 -9.71 -10.65 12.11
CA VAL A 99 -10.32 -10.29 10.83
C VAL A 99 -10.99 -8.92 10.98
N LEU A 100 -10.38 -7.90 10.38
CA LEU A 100 -10.83 -6.51 10.46
C LEU A 100 -11.46 -6.10 9.14
N LEU A 101 -12.79 -6.19 9.03
CA LEU A 101 -13.53 -5.84 7.81
C LEU A 101 -14.86 -5.16 8.16
N PRO A 102 -15.49 -4.40 7.25
CA PRO A 102 -16.81 -3.87 7.50
C PRO A 102 -17.85 -5.00 7.57
N ASP A 103 -18.75 -4.93 8.54
CA ASP A 103 -19.95 -5.77 8.60
C ASP A 103 -21.10 -5.14 7.79
N ASP A 104 -20.83 -4.93 6.49
CA ASP A 104 -21.76 -4.31 5.57
C ASP A 104 -21.60 -4.90 4.16
N ASN A 105 -22.67 -5.45 3.61
CA ASN A 105 -22.72 -6.05 2.27
C ASN A 105 -22.64 -5.02 1.13
N MET A 106 -22.55 -3.72 1.40
CA MET A 106 -22.11 -2.74 0.41
C MET A 106 -20.68 -3.03 -0.07
N TYR A 107 -19.79 -3.49 0.83
CA TYR A 107 -18.37 -3.65 0.54
C TYR A 107 -18.04 -5.00 -0.07
N GLN A 108 -17.32 -5.04 -1.18
CA GLN A 108 -16.97 -6.29 -1.87
C GLN A 108 -16.26 -7.28 -0.94
N ALA A 109 -15.36 -6.78 -0.10
CA ALA A 109 -14.74 -7.53 0.99
C ALA A 109 -15.35 -7.11 2.34
N SER A 110 -16.44 -7.77 2.71
CA SER A 110 -17.15 -7.60 3.98
C SER A 110 -17.04 -8.84 4.86
N LEU A 111 -17.25 -8.71 6.18
CA LEU A 111 -17.25 -9.86 7.10
C LEU A 111 -18.19 -10.99 6.65
N PRO A 112 -19.46 -10.72 6.28
CA PRO A 112 -20.38 -11.78 5.83
C PRO A 112 -19.90 -12.54 4.59
N ARG A 113 -19.09 -11.91 3.74
CA ARG A 113 -18.54 -12.53 2.51
C ARG A 113 -17.22 -13.25 2.75
N VAL A 114 -16.34 -12.67 3.56
CA VAL A 114 -14.96 -13.17 3.72
C VAL A 114 -14.86 -14.29 4.74
N LEU A 115 -15.64 -14.27 5.83
CA LEU A 115 -15.55 -15.34 6.85
C LEU A 115 -15.84 -16.75 6.28
N PRO A 116 -16.87 -16.96 5.42
CA PRO A 116 -17.07 -18.24 4.75
C PRO A 116 -15.88 -18.64 3.86
N ILE A 117 -15.25 -17.68 3.18
CA ILE A 117 -14.08 -17.94 2.31
C ILE A 117 -12.88 -18.39 3.15
N LEU A 118 -12.62 -17.74 4.29
CA LEU A 118 -11.56 -18.14 5.22
C LEU A 118 -11.78 -19.56 5.75
N LYS A 119 -13.03 -19.94 6.06
CA LYS A 119 -13.37 -21.30 6.46
C LYS A 119 -13.11 -22.34 5.35
N VAL A 120 -13.42 -22.00 4.09
CA VAL A 120 -13.08 -22.87 2.95
C VAL A 120 -11.57 -22.95 2.75
N ALA A 121 -10.85 -21.84 2.90
CA ALA A 121 -9.39 -21.83 2.83
C ALA A 121 -8.77 -22.72 3.92
N GLU A 122 -9.31 -22.68 5.15
CA GLU A 122 -8.91 -23.56 6.25
C GLU A 122 -9.11 -25.04 5.90
N GLN A 123 -10.26 -25.40 5.33
CA GLN A 123 -10.52 -26.77 4.86
C GLN A 123 -9.50 -27.20 3.78
N GLN A 124 -9.17 -26.30 2.85
CA GLN A 124 -8.21 -26.59 1.79
C GLN A 124 -6.79 -26.81 2.33
N ILE A 125 -6.30 -25.95 3.22
CA ILE A 125 -4.94 -26.11 3.79
C ILE A 125 -4.84 -27.38 4.63
N ARG A 126 -5.92 -27.78 5.33
CA ARG A 126 -5.97 -29.04 6.07
C ARG A 126 -5.98 -30.25 5.13
N SER A 127 -6.77 -30.21 4.04
CA SER A 127 -6.81 -31.30 3.05
C SER A 127 -5.46 -31.53 2.36
N LYS A 128 -4.66 -30.47 2.21
CA LYS A 128 -3.31 -30.50 1.62
C LYS A 128 -2.20 -30.73 2.65
N ALA A 129 -2.53 -30.93 3.92
CA ALA A 129 -1.57 -31.07 5.03
C ALA A 129 -0.54 -29.92 5.09
N LEU A 130 -0.94 -28.69 4.74
CA LEU A 130 -0.08 -27.50 4.81
C LEU A 130 0.07 -26.95 6.23
N ILE A 131 -0.83 -27.34 7.13
CA ILE A 131 -0.76 -27.02 8.55
C ILE A 131 -0.84 -28.32 9.38
N PRO A 132 -0.06 -28.45 10.47
CA PRO A 132 -0.17 -29.60 11.35
C PRO A 132 -1.61 -29.78 11.88
N PRO A 133 -2.10 -31.03 11.99
CA PRO A 133 -3.49 -31.32 12.32
C PRO A 133 -3.90 -30.89 13.74
N HIS A 134 -2.93 -30.69 14.64
CA HIS A 134 -3.14 -30.27 16.02
C HIS A 134 -3.18 -28.74 16.21
N ILE A 135 -2.97 -27.97 15.13
CA ILE A 135 -3.09 -26.51 15.16
C ILE A 135 -4.48 -26.13 14.66
N ASP A 136 -5.17 -25.32 15.45
CA ASP A 136 -6.47 -24.75 15.14
C ASP A 136 -6.41 -23.26 14.81
N PHE A 137 -7.45 -22.79 14.12
CA PHE A 137 -7.65 -21.36 13.84
C PHE A 137 -8.82 -20.83 14.66
N GLU A 138 -8.59 -19.68 15.29
CA GLU A 138 -9.64 -18.87 15.88
C GLU A 138 -9.76 -17.57 15.07
N TRP A 139 -10.87 -17.44 14.35
CA TRP A 139 -11.17 -16.27 13.51
C TRP A 139 -11.87 -15.19 14.35
N LEU A 140 -11.11 -14.19 14.78
CA LEU A 140 -11.59 -13.08 15.60
C LEU A 140 -12.13 -11.95 14.71
N ALA A 141 -13.40 -12.02 14.34
CA ALA A 141 -14.03 -11.03 13.48
C ALA A 141 -14.42 -9.74 14.22
N HIS A 142 -14.04 -8.58 13.68
CA HIS A 142 -14.47 -7.28 14.19
C HIS A 142 -14.87 -6.32 13.07
N ASP A 143 -16.04 -5.71 13.23
CA ASP A 143 -16.53 -4.66 12.34
C ASP A 143 -15.70 -3.39 12.48
N THR A 144 -15.04 -3.00 11.38
CA THR A 144 -14.29 -1.74 11.30
C THR A 144 -15.14 -0.56 10.85
N LYS A 145 -16.35 -0.79 10.33
CA LYS A 145 -17.20 0.20 9.66
C LYS A 145 -16.49 1.00 8.57
N CYS A 146 -15.38 0.45 8.03
CA CYS A 146 -14.51 1.16 7.09
C CYS A 146 -13.97 2.50 7.65
N ASP A 147 -13.91 2.64 8.98
CA ASP A 147 -13.44 3.84 9.66
C ASP A 147 -11.98 3.70 10.10
N ALA A 148 -11.23 4.81 10.03
CA ALA A 148 -9.80 4.81 10.32
C ALA A 148 -9.50 4.63 11.81
N SER A 149 -10.19 5.40 12.65
CA SER A 149 -9.96 5.38 14.10
C SER A 149 -10.49 4.11 14.73
N LEU A 150 -11.69 3.68 14.33
CA LEU A 150 -12.29 2.43 14.81
C LEU A 150 -11.44 1.22 14.40
N GLY A 151 -10.89 1.21 13.17
CA GLY A 151 -9.98 0.16 12.72
C GLY A 151 -8.77 -0.01 13.65
N VAL A 152 -8.15 1.09 14.07
CA VAL A 152 -7.04 1.08 15.03
C VAL A 152 -7.46 0.54 16.39
N ILE A 153 -8.59 1.01 16.93
CA ILE A 153 -9.09 0.53 18.24
C ILE A 153 -9.39 -0.97 18.19
N LYS A 154 -10.02 -1.46 17.12
CA LYS A 154 -10.30 -2.89 16.94
C LYS A 154 -9.02 -3.72 16.78
N ALA A 155 -8.02 -3.18 16.08
CA ALA A 155 -6.70 -3.81 16.01
C ALA A 155 -6.05 -3.93 17.39
N MET A 156 -6.04 -2.85 18.17
CA MET A 156 -5.51 -2.85 19.54
C MET A 156 -6.27 -3.82 20.44
N ASP A 157 -7.60 -3.83 20.41
CA ASP A 157 -8.41 -4.77 21.19
C ASP A 157 -8.10 -6.22 20.82
N GLY A 158 -8.00 -6.52 19.51
CA GLY A 158 -7.68 -7.85 19.02
C GLY A 158 -6.27 -8.32 19.41
N ILE A 159 -5.26 -7.47 19.26
CA ILE A 159 -3.87 -7.85 19.55
C ILE A 159 -3.59 -7.85 21.06
N ILE A 160 -4.05 -6.83 21.79
CA ILE A 160 -3.72 -6.67 23.20
C ILE A 160 -4.60 -7.58 24.06
N LYS A 161 -5.93 -7.51 23.88
CA LYS A 161 -6.89 -8.19 24.76
C LYS A 161 -7.17 -9.62 24.33
N GLN A 162 -7.20 -9.87 23.02
CA GLN A 162 -7.49 -11.19 22.47
C GLN A 162 -6.24 -11.92 21.97
N CYS A 163 -5.06 -11.29 22.04
CA CYS A 163 -3.78 -11.89 21.69
C CYS A 163 -3.76 -12.49 20.27
N ALA A 164 -4.28 -11.74 19.30
CA ALA A 164 -4.15 -12.10 17.89
C ALA A 164 -2.68 -12.08 17.43
N GLN A 165 -2.27 -13.09 16.67
CA GLN A 165 -0.92 -13.20 16.09
C GLN A 165 -0.85 -12.63 14.67
N VAL A 166 -1.97 -12.60 13.95
CA VAL A 166 -2.02 -12.16 12.54
C VAL A 166 -3.30 -11.38 12.28
N ILE A 167 -3.25 -10.41 11.37
CA ILE A 167 -4.39 -9.60 10.96
C ILE A 167 -4.71 -9.87 9.50
N PHE A 168 -6.00 -10.07 9.20
CA PHE A 168 -6.57 -10.09 7.86
C PHE A 168 -7.45 -8.85 7.66
N GLY A 169 -7.15 -8.05 6.63
CA GLY A 169 -7.69 -6.70 6.44
C GLY A 169 -6.90 -5.64 7.23
N PRO A 170 -7.39 -4.39 7.34
CA PRO A 170 -8.57 -3.82 6.69
C PRO A 170 -8.47 -3.73 5.17
N VAL A 171 -9.60 -3.55 4.50
CA VAL A 171 -9.65 -3.37 3.03
C VAL A 171 -9.84 -1.93 2.60
N CYS A 172 -10.42 -1.09 3.46
CA CYS A 172 -10.59 0.33 3.18
C CYS A 172 -9.27 1.07 3.37
N ASP A 173 -8.84 1.85 2.38
CA ASP A 173 -7.48 2.43 2.34
C ASP A 173 -7.18 3.30 3.57
N TYR A 174 -8.12 4.12 4.05
CA TYR A 174 -7.89 4.92 5.26
C TYR A 174 -7.77 4.08 6.55
N SER A 175 -8.60 3.04 6.67
CA SER A 175 -8.55 2.12 7.82
C SER A 175 -7.29 1.27 7.79
N LEU A 176 -6.94 0.76 6.61
CA LEU A 176 -5.73 -0.01 6.38
C LEU A 176 -4.49 0.82 6.67
N ALA A 177 -4.39 2.05 6.16
CA ALA A 177 -3.24 2.92 6.43
C ALA A 177 -3.04 3.15 7.93
N ALA A 178 -4.14 3.41 8.66
CA ALA A 178 -4.09 3.65 10.10
C ALA A 178 -3.62 2.41 10.87
N VAL A 179 -4.14 1.22 10.55
CA VAL A 179 -3.76 -0.04 11.20
C VAL A 179 -2.35 -0.46 10.80
N SER A 180 -1.99 -0.46 9.52
CA SER A 180 -0.70 -0.93 9.03
C SER A 180 0.50 -0.14 9.57
N ARG A 181 0.33 1.15 9.89
CA ARG A 181 1.39 1.97 10.51
C ARG A 181 1.77 1.50 11.90
N ILE A 182 0.82 0.94 12.64
CA ILE A 182 1.01 0.60 14.06
C ILE A 182 1.37 -0.88 14.27
N THR A 183 1.06 -1.77 13.33
CA THR A 183 1.25 -3.23 13.52
C THR A 183 2.69 -3.65 13.72
N LYS A 184 3.67 -2.90 13.19
CA LYS A 184 5.10 -3.13 13.44
C LYS A 184 5.53 -2.90 14.89
N TYR A 185 4.68 -2.31 15.72
CA TYR A 185 4.96 -2.01 17.13
C TYR A 185 4.18 -2.91 18.11
N PHE A 186 3.47 -3.93 17.62
CA PHE A 186 2.66 -4.84 18.42
C PHE A 186 3.15 -6.27 18.35
N ASN A 187 3.07 -6.99 19.48
CA ASN A 187 3.78 -8.25 19.71
C ASN A 187 5.30 -8.05 19.66
N SER A 188 6.05 -9.02 20.17
CA SER A 188 7.51 -8.94 20.27
C SER A 188 8.21 -8.77 18.92
N GLN A 189 7.62 -9.27 17.82
CA GLN A 189 8.20 -9.24 16.47
C GLN A 189 7.37 -8.43 15.47
N GLY A 190 6.45 -7.59 15.95
CA GLY A 190 5.41 -7.01 15.09
C GLY A 190 4.29 -8.01 14.79
N THR A 191 3.17 -7.49 14.30
CA THR A 191 2.01 -8.30 13.93
C THR A 191 1.85 -8.28 12.41
N PRO A 192 2.05 -9.40 11.71
CA PRO A 192 1.85 -9.45 10.26
C PRO A 192 0.40 -9.09 9.91
N LEU A 193 0.25 -8.24 8.90
CA LEU A 193 -1.04 -7.79 8.39
C LEU A 193 -1.15 -8.17 6.91
N ILE A 194 -2.13 -9.01 6.59
CA ILE A 194 -2.40 -9.49 5.24
C ILE A 194 -3.68 -8.84 4.76
N SER A 195 -3.64 -8.13 3.63
CA SER A 195 -4.84 -7.50 3.07
C SER A 195 -4.93 -7.64 1.56
N VAL A 196 -6.16 -7.68 1.06
CA VAL A 196 -6.48 -7.54 -0.37
C VAL A 196 -6.74 -6.08 -0.77
N GLY A 197 -6.81 -5.16 0.21
CA GLY A 197 -6.91 -3.73 -0.02
C GLY A 197 -5.53 -3.08 -0.19
N GLY A 198 -5.46 -1.77 0.05
CA GLY A 198 -4.22 -1.01 -0.08
C GLY A 198 -3.93 -0.70 -1.53
N SER A 199 -4.85 0.06 -2.13
CA SER A 199 -4.86 0.30 -3.57
C SER A 199 -4.04 1.52 -3.97
N THR A 200 -3.79 2.47 -3.07
CA THR A 200 -3.00 3.68 -3.41
C THR A 200 -1.51 3.37 -3.56
N TYR A 201 -0.82 4.26 -4.29
CA TYR A 201 0.64 4.17 -4.51
C TYR A 201 1.46 4.18 -3.21
N ASP A 202 0.89 4.68 -2.09
CA ASP A 202 1.57 4.71 -0.80
C ASP A 202 1.82 3.27 -0.29
N PHE A 203 0.89 2.35 -0.56
CA PHE A 203 1.02 0.94 -0.20
C PHE A 203 1.94 0.13 -1.12
N GLU A 204 2.55 0.79 -2.11
CA GLU A 204 3.57 0.21 -3.01
C GLU A 204 4.98 0.63 -2.67
N GLN A 205 5.13 1.62 -1.79
CA GLN A 205 6.43 2.03 -1.31
C GLN A 205 7.17 0.87 -0.63
N LYS A 206 8.49 1.03 -0.49
CA LYS A 206 9.37 0.07 0.17
C LYS A 206 8.83 -0.35 1.55
N LYS A 207 9.00 -1.63 1.89
CA LYS A 207 8.53 -2.28 3.14
C LYS A 207 9.55 -3.31 3.64
N THR A 208 10.84 -3.01 3.49
CA THR A 208 11.90 -3.96 3.88
C THR A 208 12.55 -3.59 5.20
N ASP A 209 12.41 -2.34 5.65
CA ASP A 209 13.02 -1.84 6.88
C ASP A 209 11.95 -1.39 7.87
N CYS A 210 12.24 -1.47 9.18
CA CYS A 210 11.35 -1.00 10.23
C CYS A 210 10.99 0.49 10.14
N ASN A 211 11.80 1.30 9.46
CA ASN A 211 11.52 2.71 9.20
C ASN A 211 10.45 2.90 8.12
N ASP A 212 10.19 1.89 7.30
CA ASP A 212 9.16 1.93 6.28
C ASP A 212 7.77 1.99 6.91
N GLU A 213 6.88 2.77 6.31
CA GLU A 213 5.57 3.10 6.86
C GLU A 213 4.69 1.86 7.07
N PHE A 214 4.72 0.93 6.11
CA PHE A 214 3.87 -0.26 6.07
C PHE A 214 4.67 -1.57 6.16
N TYR A 215 5.75 -1.58 6.94
CA TYR A 215 6.68 -2.72 7.05
C TYR A 215 6.02 -4.09 7.24
N MET A 216 4.96 -4.17 8.06
CA MET A 216 4.25 -5.43 8.35
C MET A 216 3.08 -5.75 7.39
N LEU A 217 2.85 -4.94 6.36
CA LEU A 217 1.75 -5.12 5.41
C LEU A 217 2.18 -6.01 4.23
N LEU A 218 1.46 -7.11 4.07
CA LEU A 218 1.50 -7.98 2.89
C LEU A 218 0.20 -7.81 2.10
N ARG A 219 0.33 -7.39 0.84
CA ARG A 219 -0.81 -7.26 -0.07
C ARG A 219 -0.91 -8.48 -0.97
N THR A 220 -2.04 -9.17 -0.91
CA THR A 220 -2.37 -10.33 -1.77
C THR A 220 -3.40 -9.98 -2.84
N GLY A 221 -3.91 -8.73 -2.83
CA GLY A 221 -4.84 -8.20 -3.83
C GLY A 221 -4.19 -8.01 -5.20
N MET A 222 -5.01 -8.12 -6.25
CA MET A 222 -4.51 -8.41 -7.60
C MET A 222 -4.10 -7.19 -8.42
N VAL A 223 -4.50 -5.96 -8.06
CA VAL A 223 -4.13 -4.74 -8.82
C VAL A 223 -4.19 -3.51 -7.92
N SER A 224 -3.16 -2.65 -7.97
CA SER A 224 -3.18 -1.34 -7.33
C SER A 224 -3.57 -0.22 -8.29
N PHE A 225 -3.92 0.95 -7.75
CA PHE A 225 -4.16 2.15 -8.54
C PHE A 225 -2.90 2.62 -9.27
N GLU A 226 -1.69 2.34 -8.77
CA GLU A 226 -0.45 2.59 -9.50
C GLU A 226 -0.38 1.72 -10.76
N THR A 227 -0.59 0.41 -10.65
CA THR A 227 -0.61 -0.50 -11.82
C THR A 227 -1.72 -0.12 -12.82
N ILE A 228 -2.90 0.27 -12.35
CA ILE A 228 -3.98 0.78 -13.24
C ILE A 228 -3.54 2.06 -13.96
N SER A 229 -2.80 2.91 -13.27
CA SER A 229 -2.29 4.16 -13.84
C SER A 229 -1.23 3.89 -14.91
N GLU A 230 -0.30 2.98 -14.65
CA GLU A 230 0.71 2.53 -15.61
C GLU A 230 0.06 1.94 -16.86
N LEU A 231 -0.93 1.05 -16.69
CA LEU A 231 -1.70 0.50 -17.81
C LEU A 231 -2.35 1.61 -18.63
N THR A 232 -3.00 2.56 -17.97
CA THR A 232 -3.66 3.70 -18.63
C THR A 232 -2.67 4.52 -19.44
N ILE A 233 -1.53 4.86 -18.84
CA ILE A 233 -0.46 5.63 -19.49
C ILE A 233 0.14 4.86 -20.67
N ASN A 234 0.37 3.57 -20.53
CA ASN A 234 0.89 2.73 -21.61
C ASN A 234 -0.06 2.68 -22.82
N VAL A 235 -1.37 2.61 -22.58
CA VAL A 235 -2.38 2.73 -23.64
C VAL A 235 -2.32 4.12 -24.29
N MET A 236 -2.24 5.18 -23.50
CA MET A 236 -2.12 6.55 -24.03
C MET A 236 -0.87 6.74 -24.89
N LYS A 237 0.29 6.25 -24.42
CA LYS A 237 1.56 6.28 -25.16
C LYS A 237 1.46 5.52 -26.47
N ARG A 238 0.86 4.33 -26.48
CA ARG A 238 0.64 3.52 -27.69
C ARG A 238 -0.17 4.27 -28.75
N HIS A 239 -1.09 5.15 -28.33
CA HIS A 239 -1.92 5.96 -29.20
C HIS A 239 -1.41 7.39 -29.41
N ASN A 240 -0.20 7.72 -28.93
CA ASN A 240 0.38 9.07 -28.98
C ASN A 240 -0.51 10.15 -28.35
N TRP A 241 -1.24 9.82 -27.28
CA TRP A 241 -2.02 10.77 -26.51
C TRP A 241 -1.18 11.38 -25.39
N SER A 242 -0.84 12.66 -25.51
CA SER A 242 -0.02 13.39 -24.51
C SER A 242 -0.82 14.40 -23.67
N HIS A 243 -2.08 14.65 -24.04
CA HIS A 243 -2.98 15.60 -23.38
C HIS A 243 -4.28 14.89 -23.03
N SER A 244 -4.76 15.05 -21.80
CA SER A 244 -5.97 14.37 -21.33
C SER A 244 -6.73 15.17 -20.29
N ILE A 245 -8.02 14.89 -20.18
CA ILE A 245 -8.89 15.45 -19.15
C ILE A 245 -9.65 14.28 -18.54
N PHE A 246 -9.55 14.11 -17.22
CA PHE A 246 -10.21 13.05 -16.47
C PHE A 246 -11.38 13.61 -15.67
N TYR A 247 -12.53 12.96 -15.79
CA TYR A 247 -13.70 13.20 -14.95
C TYR A 247 -13.97 11.98 -14.10
N TYR A 248 -14.30 12.20 -12.83
CA TYR A 248 -14.54 11.10 -11.90
C TYR A 248 -15.53 11.51 -10.81
N GLU A 249 -16.31 10.55 -10.33
CA GLU A 249 -17.14 10.75 -9.14
C GLU A 249 -16.25 10.59 -7.90
N ARG A 250 -16.09 11.66 -7.10
CA ARG A 250 -15.13 11.66 -5.98
C ARG A 250 -15.33 10.49 -5.02
N ASP A 251 -16.58 10.21 -4.66
CA ASP A 251 -17.00 9.15 -3.74
C ASP A 251 -17.44 7.86 -4.47
N GLY A 252 -17.17 7.78 -5.78
CA GLY A 252 -17.42 6.60 -6.58
C GLY A 252 -16.62 5.40 -6.09
N GLN A 253 -17.17 4.20 -6.35
CA GLN A 253 -16.55 2.91 -6.00
C GLN A 253 -16.25 2.72 -4.51
N ARG A 254 -17.03 3.35 -3.63
CA ARG A 254 -16.90 3.22 -2.17
C ARG A 254 -16.89 1.76 -1.68
N SER A 255 -17.59 0.88 -2.38
CA SER A 255 -17.68 -0.56 -2.10
C SER A 255 -16.33 -1.30 -2.23
N VAL A 256 -15.35 -0.73 -2.92
CA VAL A 256 -14.05 -1.38 -3.22
C VAL A 256 -13.01 -1.09 -2.13
N ALA A 257 -12.65 0.18 -1.92
CA ALA A 257 -11.58 0.58 -1.01
C ALA A 257 -12.01 1.66 0.01
N GLY A 258 -13.33 1.87 0.17
CA GLY A 258 -13.87 2.84 1.12
C GLY A 258 -14.05 4.24 0.57
N MET A 259 -14.16 5.21 1.47
CA MET A 259 -14.39 6.62 1.09
C MET A 259 -13.31 7.11 0.14
N HIS A 260 -13.71 7.95 -0.82
CA HIS A 260 -12.80 8.57 -1.79
C HIS A 260 -12.04 7.60 -2.71
N THR A 261 -12.52 6.36 -2.92
CA THR A 261 -11.84 5.36 -3.78
C THR A 261 -11.45 5.93 -5.15
N CYS A 262 -12.41 6.50 -5.90
CA CYS A 262 -12.12 7.09 -7.21
C CYS A 262 -11.18 8.32 -7.14
N PHE A 263 -11.30 9.14 -6.09
CA PHE A 263 -10.37 10.24 -5.85
C PHE A 263 -8.93 9.75 -5.62
N LEU A 264 -8.75 8.71 -4.80
CA LEU A 264 -7.45 8.11 -4.54
C LEU A 264 -6.86 7.49 -5.82
N MET A 265 -7.69 6.83 -6.64
CA MET A 265 -7.29 6.32 -7.95
C MET A 265 -6.81 7.43 -8.88
N MET A 266 -7.54 8.55 -8.96
CA MET A 266 -7.14 9.70 -9.78
C MET A 266 -5.89 10.40 -9.24
N LYS A 267 -5.71 10.45 -7.91
CA LYS A 267 -4.49 10.95 -7.29
C LYS A 267 -3.28 10.09 -7.69
N SER A 268 -3.41 8.76 -7.67
CA SER A 268 -2.37 7.84 -8.16
C SER A 268 -2.07 8.05 -9.64
N LEU A 269 -3.10 8.18 -10.49
CA LEU A 269 -2.92 8.47 -11.92
C LEU A 269 -2.20 9.79 -12.16
N GLY A 270 -2.61 10.85 -11.45
CA GLY A 270 -2.00 12.16 -11.56
C GLY A 270 -0.55 12.21 -11.05
N LYS A 271 -0.16 11.31 -10.15
CA LYS A 271 1.25 11.11 -9.77
C LYS A 271 2.02 10.47 -10.94
N GLN A 272 1.53 9.36 -11.48
CA GLN A 272 2.22 8.65 -12.58
C GLN A 272 2.30 9.49 -13.86
N MET A 273 1.26 10.23 -14.21
CA MET A 273 1.29 11.12 -15.38
C MET A 273 2.30 12.26 -15.24
N ARG A 274 2.53 12.76 -14.01
CA ARG A 274 3.58 13.75 -13.74
C ARG A 274 4.97 13.15 -13.91
N ASN A 275 5.19 11.92 -13.44
CA ASN A 275 6.46 11.21 -13.64
C ASN A 275 6.80 11.04 -15.13
N GLU A 276 5.76 10.96 -15.98
CA GLU A 276 5.86 10.76 -17.42
C GLU A 276 5.80 12.07 -18.23
N ASN A 277 5.84 13.22 -17.56
CA ASN A 277 5.76 14.56 -18.16
C ASN A 277 4.55 14.77 -19.09
N MET A 278 3.42 14.11 -18.78
CA MET A 278 2.19 14.22 -19.57
C MET A 278 1.35 15.42 -19.11
N THR A 279 0.65 16.06 -20.04
CA THR A 279 -0.27 17.16 -19.70
C THR A 279 -1.65 16.60 -19.39
N PHE A 280 -2.20 16.94 -18.22
CA PHE A 280 -3.51 16.47 -17.82
C PHE A 280 -4.27 17.46 -16.93
N ALA A 281 -5.59 17.33 -16.91
CA ALA A 281 -6.47 17.97 -15.94
C ALA A 281 -7.40 16.92 -15.31
N GLN A 282 -7.77 17.12 -14.05
CA GLN A 282 -8.66 16.22 -13.30
C GLN A 282 -9.80 17.02 -12.69
N PHE A 283 -11.04 16.57 -12.91
CA PHE A 283 -12.24 17.24 -12.44
C PHE A 283 -13.13 16.26 -11.68
N PRO A 284 -13.28 16.42 -10.35
CA PRO A 284 -14.30 15.69 -9.61
C PRO A 284 -15.69 16.17 -10.03
N LEU A 285 -16.59 15.23 -10.30
CA LEU A 285 -17.99 15.50 -10.61
C LEU A 285 -18.78 15.75 -9.33
N GLU A 286 -19.71 16.71 -9.38
CA GLU A 286 -20.60 16.99 -8.25
C GLU A 286 -21.69 15.89 -8.13
N PRO A 287 -21.90 15.30 -6.94
CA PRO A 287 -22.71 14.09 -6.77
C PRO A 287 -24.22 14.26 -7.04
N HIS A 288 -24.71 15.48 -7.32
CA HIS A 288 -26.13 15.77 -7.49
C HIS A 288 -26.49 16.63 -8.71
N LEU A 289 -25.55 16.88 -9.62
CA LEU A 289 -25.90 17.59 -10.87
C LEU A 289 -26.55 16.65 -11.89
N LYS A 290 -27.82 16.93 -12.19
CA LYS A 290 -28.56 16.26 -13.27
C LYS A 290 -28.01 16.65 -14.64
N ASN A 291 -27.46 17.86 -14.79
CA ASN A 291 -27.04 18.40 -16.08
C ASN A 291 -25.50 18.31 -16.28
N ARG A 292 -24.97 17.08 -16.32
CA ARG A 292 -23.54 16.80 -16.51
C ARG A 292 -22.96 17.35 -17.81
N THR A 293 -23.80 17.56 -18.83
CA THR A 293 -23.38 18.11 -20.11
C THR A 293 -22.90 19.56 -19.97
N GLU A 294 -23.52 20.35 -19.09
CA GLU A 294 -23.12 21.75 -18.87
C GLU A 294 -21.82 21.86 -18.06
N GLU A 295 -21.58 20.96 -17.10
CA GLU A 295 -20.27 20.89 -16.41
C GLU A 295 -19.16 20.54 -17.41
N MET A 296 -19.38 19.53 -18.25
CA MET A 296 -18.41 19.19 -19.29
C MET A 296 -18.20 20.33 -20.28
N ARG A 297 -19.26 21.04 -20.69
CA ARG A 297 -19.16 22.22 -21.57
C ARG A 297 -18.42 23.38 -20.89
N ARG A 298 -18.62 23.61 -19.60
CA ARG A 298 -17.90 24.64 -18.85
C ARG A 298 -16.40 24.36 -18.79
N GLU A 299 -16.04 23.12 -18.45
CA GLU A 299 -14.64 22.74 -18.26
C GLU A 299 -13.88 22.50 -19.58
N ILE A 300 -14.54 21.96 -20.62
CA ILE A 300 -13.93 21.70 -21.94
C ILE A 300 -14.11 22.91 -22.88
N GLY A 301 -15.34 23.41 -22.97
CA GLY A 301 -15.84 24.25 -24.07
C GLY A 301 -15.36 25.70 -24.06
N ASN A 302 -14.83 26.22 -22.94
CA ASN A 302 -14.35 27.61 -22.88
C ASN A 302 -12.83 27.75 -22.97
N LYS A 303 -12.05 26.74 -22.54
CA LYS A 303 -10.57 26.79 -22.59
C LYS A 303 -9.96 25.99 -23.74
N HIS A 304 -10.68 25.00 -24.26
CA HIS A 304 -10.14 24.07 -25.27
C HIS A 304 -10.88 24.13 -26.60
N SER A 305 -11.84 25.03 -26.79
CA SER A 305 -12.65 25.15 -28.02
C SER A 305 -11.85 25.52 -29.27
N SER A 306 -10.71 26.23 -29.13
CA SER A 306 -9.77 26.43 -30.25
C SER A 306 -8.86 25.22 -30.51
N LEU A 307 -8.71 24.30 -29.55
CA LEU A 307 -8.00 23.01 -29.68
C LEU A 307 -8.93 21.82 -29.94
N ALA A 308 -10.24 21.99 -29.80
CA ALA A 308 -11.25 20.93 -29.85
C ALA A 308 -11.33 20.24 -31.22
N ALA A 309 -10.77 20.84 -32.27
CA ALA A 309 -10.54 20.20 -33.56
C ALA A 309 -9.59 18.98 -33.49
N LYS A 310 -8.90 18.74 -32.35
CA LYS A 310 -7.97 17.61 -32.13
C LYS A 310 -8.30 16.71 -30.93
N VAL A 311 -9.44 16.90 -30.24
CA VAL A 311 -9.79 16.05 -29.08
C VAL A 311 -10.41 14.75 -29.59
N LYS A 312 -9.67 13.65 -29.48
CA LYS A 312 -10.07 12.36 -30.07
C LYS A 312 -10.93 11.48 -29.14
N TYR A 313 -10.81 11.56 -27.81
CA TYR A 313 -11.61 10.72 -26.89
C TYR A 313 -11.79 11.36 -25.49
N ILE A 314 -12.95 11.12 -24.87
CA ILE A 314 -13.27 11.39 -23.45
C ILE A 314 -13.35 10.03 -22.74
N VAL A 315 -12.43 9.75 -21.82
CA VAL A 315 -12.48 8.53 -21.00
C VAL A 315 -13.43 8.79 -19.83
N LYS A 316 -14.61 8.17 -19.88
CA LYS A 316 -15.57 8.16 -18.77
C LYS A 316 -15.41 6.84 -18.02
N SER A 317 -14.82 6.88 -16.83
CA SER A 317 -14.77 5.71 -15.96
C SER A 317 -16.12 5.57 -15.25
N LYS A 318 -16.91 4.58 -15.66
CA LYS A 318 -18.00 4.00 -14.88
C LYS A 318 -17.84 2.49 -14.96
N MET A 319 -17.07 1.92 -14.04
CA MET A 319 -17.03 0.47 -13.85
C MET A 319 -18.29 0.10 -13.06
N ASN A 320 -19.19 -0.66 -13.70
CA ASN A 320 -20.37 -1.22 -13.04
C ASN A 320 -19.96 -2.29 -12.03
#